data_AF-A0A094J5Z6-F1
#
_entry.id   AF-A0A094J5Z6-F1
#
_cell.length_a   1.000
_cell.length_b   1.000
_cell.length_c   1.000
_cell.angle_alpha   90.00
_cell.angle_beta   90.00
_cell.angle_gamma   90.00
#
_symmetry.space_group_name_H-M   'P 1'
#
loop_
_entity.id
_entity.type
_entity.pdbx_description
1 polymer ?
#
loop_
_entity_poly.entity_id
_entity_poly.type
_entity_poly.pdbx_seq_one_letter_code
_entity_poly.pdbx_strand_id
1 'polypeptide(L)'
;MSNSSSSNEDQQASGRAGPITAPNNYGPVIVDSATYTLAPIPESPSEGPSLSSAVEALEHLTLREVGNAYIIDTPLAIGHLTDTLLDLPTSPPSLYLSISGVSITRHGSISLIQLLVLPTNLTYLIDIHTLRASAFTTAGPRGRTFQSILEDPAIPKVFFDIRAPSSALHGLFAISLAGIHDLQLMELATRRRPRSKKFLHGIAR
;
A
#
# COMPACT_ATOMS: atom_id res chain seq x y z
N MET A 1 1.22 -76.38 21.34
CA MET A 1 -0.03 -76.52 22.09
C MET A 1 -1.12 -75.77 21.32
N SER A 2 -2.09 -76.53 20.79
CA SER A 2 -3.50 -76.17 20.45
C SER A 2 -3.80 -74.89 19.65
N ASN A 3 -4.62 -74.86 18.59
CA ASN A 3 -5.38 -75.87 17.85
C ASN A 3 -6.04 -75.22 16.59
N SER A 4 -6.34 -76.03 15.57
CA SER A 4 -7.46 -76.00 14.58
C SER A 4 -7.69 -74.76 13.68
N SER A 5 -7.71 -74.83 12.34
CA SER A 5 -8.69 -75.48 11.42
C SER A 5 -10.11 -74.87 11.59
N SER A 6 -10.92 -74.48 10.60
CA SER A 6 -11.09 -74.87 9.19
C SER A 6 -12.13 -73.98 8.47
N SER A 7 -12.19 -74.15 7.13
CA SER A 7 -13.38 -74.26 6.26
C SER A 7 -14.25 -73.06 5.86
N ASN A 8 -14.53 -73.06 4.55
CA ASN A 8 -15.43 -72.24 3.75
C ASN A 8 -16.93 -72.60 3.92
N GLU A 9 -17.74 -71.73 3.31
CA GLU A 9 -19.14 -71.86 2.83
C GLU A 9 -20.25 -71.57 3.86
N ASP A 10 -21.06 -70.53 3.61
CA ASP A 10 -22.42 -70.73 3.11
C ASP A 10 -23.14 -69.43 2.68
N GLN A 11 -24.15 -69.63 1.84
CA GLN A 11 -24.84 -68.68 0.95
C GLN A 11 -26.03 -67.90 1.55
N GLN A 12 -26.53 -66.97 0.72
CA GLN A 12 -27.86 -66.31 0.67
C GLN A 12 -27.97 -64.94 1.38
N ALA A 13 -28.67 -63.91 0.89
CA ALA A 13 -29.27 -63.51 -0.39
C ALA A 13 -29.80 -62.06 -0.21
N SER A 14 -29.86 -61.23 -1.28
CA SER A 14 -30.96 -60.28 -1.60
C SER A 14 -30.51 -58.99 -2.34
N GLY A 15 -30.94 -58.84 -3.60
CA GLY A 15 -31.70 -57.67 -4.08
C GLY A 15 -31.02 -56.34 -4.49
N ARG A 16 -30.94 -56.14 -5.82
CA ARG A 16 -31.42 -54.97 -6.61
C ARG A 16 -30.46 -53.84 -7.05
N ALA A 17 -30.14 -53.92 -8.36
CA ALA A 17 -30.08 -52.91 -9.44
C ALA A 17 -29.44 -51.50 -9.25
N GLY A 18 -28.48 -51.19 -10.13
CA GLY A 18 -28.09 -49.83 -10.55
C GLY A 18 -27.67 -49.81 -12.04
N PRO A 19 -28.13 -48.87 -12.89
CA PRO A 19 -27.91 -48.95 -14.34
C PRO A 19 -26.84 -47.98 -14.89
N ILE A 20 -26.13 -48.50 -15.90
CA ILE A 20 -25.88 -47.95 -17.25
C ILE A 20 -24.82 -46.84 -17.44
N THR A 21 -23.85 -47.25 -18.26
CA THR A 21 -22.76 -46.55 -18.95
C THR A 21 -23.18 -45.34 -19.79
N ALA A 22 -22.38 -44.27 -19.73
CA ALA A 22 -22.49 -43.10 -20.60
C ALA A 22 -22.08 -43.42 -22.06
N PRO A 23 -22.77 -42.89 -23.09
CA PRO A 23 -22.36 -43.07 -24.48
C PRO A 23 -21.43 -41.95 -24.98
N ASN A 24 -20.39 -42.33 -25.69
CA ASN A 24 -19.56 -41.46 -26.51
C ASN A 24 -20.33 -41.04 -27.76
N ASN A 25 -20.47 -39.73 -28.02
CA ASN A 25 -20.88 -39.25 -29.34
C ASN A 25 -20.28 -37.87 -29.64
N TYR A 26 -19.12 -37.85 -30.32
CA TYR A 26 -18.57 -36.65 -30.93
C TYR A 26 -18.85 -36.70 -32.44
N GLY A 27 -19.92 -36.02 -32.85
CA GLY A 27 -20.17 -35.61 -34.23
C GLY A 27 -20.18 -34.08 -34.32
N PRO A 28 -19.95 -33.48 -35.50
CA PRO A 28 -19.93 -32.03 -35.64
C PRO A 28 -21.33 -31.45 -35.38
N VAL A 29 -21.41 -30.54 -34.40
CA VAL A 29 -22.62 -29.77 -34.11
C VAL A 29 -22.73 -28.66 -35.15
N ILE A 30 -23.69 -28.77 -36.07
CA ILE A 30 -24.07 -27.66 -36.94
C ILE A 30 -25.00 -26.76 -36.12
N VAL A 31 -24.51 -25.57 -35.76
CA VAL A 31 -25.29 -24.56 -35.02
C VAL A 31 -26.04 -23.70 -36.04
N ASP A 32 -27.37 -23.78 -36.03
CA ASP A 32 -28.23 -22.86 -36.78
C ASP A 32 -28.21 -21.47 -36.12
N SER A 33 -27.85 -20.44 -36.88
CA SER A 33 -27.62 -19.07 -36.40
C SER A 33 -28.91 -18.33 -35.99
N ALA A 34 -30.08 -18.96 -36.10
CA ALA A 34 -31.37 -18.27 -36.02
C ALA A 34 -32.04 -18.24 -34.63
N THR A 35 -31.43 -18.78 -33.55
CA THR A 35 -32.16 -18.95 -32.27
C THR A 35 -31.54 -18.29 -31.03
N TYR A 36 -30.62 -17.32 -31.18
CA TYR A 36 -30.17 -16.52 -30.04
C TYR A 36 -31.03 -15.27 -29.88
N THR A 37 -32.12 -15.37 -29.12
CA THR A 37 -32.77 -14.19 -28.56
C THR A 37 -31.95 -13.75 -27.34
N LEU A 38 -31.23 -12.63 -27.46
CA LEU A 38 -30.55 -12.00 -26.34
C LEU A 38 -31.61 -11.57 -25.31
N ALA A 39 -31.68 -12.26 -24.19
CA ALA A 39 -32.44 -11.77 -23.05
C ALA A 39 -31.79 -10.46 -22.56
N PRO A 40 -32.56 -9.37 -22.38
CA PRO A 40 -32.03 -8.16 -21.77
C PRO A 40 -31.45 -8.49 -20.40
N ILE A 41 -30.21 -8.09 -20.16
CA ILE A 41 -29.58 -8.20 -18.84
C ILE A 41 -30.42 -7.33 -17.88
N PRO A 42 -30.93 -7.86 -16.77
CA PRO A 42 -31.63 -7.04 -15.79
C PRO A 42 -30.64 -6.00 -15.26
N GLU A 43 -30.97 -4.72 -15.41
CA GLU A 43 -30.20 -3.64 -14.81
C GLU A 43 -30.18 -3.86 -13.29
N SER A 44 -28.99 -4.11 -12.74
CA SER A 44 -28.78 -4.13 -11.30
C SER A 44 -29.00 -2.73 -10.75
N PRO A 45 -29.77 -2.53 -9.67
CA PRO A 45 -29.99 -1.21 -9.09
C PRO A 45 -28.82 -0.75 -8.21
N SER A 46 -27.58 -1.14 -8.55
CA SER A 46 -26.42 -0.46 -8.00
C SER A 46 -26.22 0.81 -8.80
N GLU A 47 -26.90 1.88 -8.40
CA GLU A 47 -26.48 3.23 -8.79
C GLU A 47 -24.99 3.34 -8.46
N GLY A 48 -24.15 3.30 -9.50
CA GLY A 48 -22.79 3.81 -9.37
C GLY A 48 -22.86 5.24 -8.85
N PRO A 49 -21.80 5.74 -8.18
CA PRO A 49 -21.83 7.11 -7.65
C PRO A 49 -22.27 8.07 -8.76
N SER A 50 -23.34 8.83 -8.48
CA SER A 50 -23.83 9.90 -9.34
C SER A 50 -22.66 10.73 -9.86
N LEU A 51 -22.71 11.22 -11.10
CA LEU A 51 -21.71 12.16 -11.61
C LEU A 51 -21.48 13.33 -10.64
N SER A 52 -22.53 13.82 -9.96
CA SER A 52 -22.37 14.85 -8.93
C SER A 52 -21.56 14.36 -7.73
N SER A 53 -21.80 13.14 -7.27
CA SER A 53 -21.06 12.52 -6.16
C SER A 53 -19.61 12.22 -6.55
N ALA A 54 -19.37 11.80 -7.79
CA ALA A 54 -18.02 11.62 -8.32
C ALA A 54 -17.27 12.96 -8.45
N VAL A 55 -17.96 14.03 -8.86
CA VAL A 55 -17.40 15.38 -8.92
C VAL A 55 -17.12 15.94 -7.52
N GLU A 56 -18.03 15.78 -6.56
CA GLU A 56 -17.82 16.14 -5.15
C GLU A 56 -16.63 15.37 -4.54
N ALA A 57 -16.51 14.07 -4.83
CA ALA A 57 -15.36 13.29 -4.42
C ALA A 57 -14.05 13.81 -5.06
N LEU A 58 -14.11 14.28 -6.31
CA LEU A 58 -12.97 14.88 -7.01
C LEU A 58 -12.61 16.27 -6.47
N GLU A 59 -13.58 17.06 -6.02
CA GLU A 59 -13.32 18.35 -5.38
C GLU A 59 -12.51 18.18 -4.11
N HIS A 60 -12.78 17.14 -3.31
CA HIS A 60 -11.97 16.80 -2.13
C HIS A 60 -10.58 16.23 -2.47
N LEU A 61 -10.36 15.85 -3.73
CA LEU A 61 -9.07 15.39 -4.27
C LEU A 61 -8.25 16.52 -4.89
N THR A 62 -8.77 17.75 -4.97
CA THR A 62 -8.03 18.86 -5.59
C THR A 62 -6.80 19.22 -4.78
N LEU A 63 -5.67 18.65 -5.20
CA LEU A 63 -4.35 19.07 -4.78
C LEU A 63 -4.17 20.53 -5.14
N ARG A 64 -4.05 21.40 -4.12
CA ARG A 64 -3.76 22.81 -4.37
C ARG A 64 -2.30 22.92 -4.81
N GLU A 65 -2.12 23.29 -6.06
CA GLU A 65 -0.80 23.55 -6.63
C GLU A 65 -0.22 24.85 -6.03
N VAL A 66 0.97 24.77 -5.45
CA VAL A 66 1.75 25.93 -4.98
C VAL A 66 3.13 25.84 -5.60
N GLY A 67 3.34 26.54 -6.71
CA GLY A 67 4.49 26.28 -7.59
C GLY A 67 4.42 24.84 -8.11
N ASN A 68 5.54 24.11 -8.20
CA ASN A 68 5.54 22.72 -8.68
C ASN A 68 5.21 21.68 -7.59
N ALA A 69 4.43 22.06 -6.56
CA ALA A 69 4.14 21.21 -5.42
C ALA A 69 2.64 21.14 -5.11
N TYR A 70 2.21 20.02 -4.55
CA TYR A 70 0.83 19.73 -4.21
C TYR A 70 0.62 19.72 -2.69
N ILE A 71 -0.33 20.50 -2.19
CA ILE A 71 -0.70 20.46 -0.78
C ILE A 71 -1.60 19.25 -0.50
N ILE A 72 -1.30 18.54 0.60
CA ILE A 72 -2.09 17.44 1.13
C ILE A 72 -2.53 17.81 2.54
N ASP A 73 -3.78 18.25 2.68
CA ASP A 73 -4.37 18.73 3.93
C ASP A 73 -5.69 18.01 4.30
N THR A 74 -6.11 17.00 3.53
CA THR A 74 -7.29 16.16 3.82
C THR A 74 -6.93 14.68 4.01
N PRO A 75 -7.64 13.94 4.88
CA PRO A 75 -7.44 12.50 5.03
C PRO A 75 -7.64 11.73 3.72
N LEU A 76 -8.63 12.12 2.91
CA LEU A 76 -8.87 11.52 1.61
C LEU A 76 -7.65 11.64 0.70
N ALA A 77 -7.09 12.85 0.58
CA ALA A 77 -5.89 13.08 -0.23
C ALA A 77 -4.67 12.27 0.29
N ILE A 78 -4.54 12.07 1.61
CA ILE A 78 -3.51 11.18 2.18
C ILE A 78 -3.70 9.73 1.76
N GLY A 79 -4.92 9.21 1.83
CA GLY A 79 -5.23 7.84 1.43
C GLY A 79 -4.85 7.60 -0.04
N HIS A 80 -5.23 8.53 -0.92
CA HIS A 80 -4.89 8.44 -2.33
C HIS A 80 -3.39 8.59 -2.59
N LEU A 81 -2.72 9.57 -1.96
CA LEU A 81 -1.27 9.71 -2.05
C LEU A 81 -0.57 8.42 -1.63
N THR A 82 -0.95 7.84 -0.50
CA THR A 82 -0.36 6.60 0.05
C THR A 82 -0.36 5.47 -0.97
N ASP A 83 -1.48 5.26 -1.67
CA ASP A 83 -1.60 4.20 -2.67
C ASP A 83 -0.68 4.42 -3.88
N THR A 84 -0.43 5.67 -4.28
CA THR A 84 0.52 5.98 -5.36
C THR A 84 1.97 5.65 -5.01
N LEU A 85 2.29 5.46 -3.72
CA LEU A 85 3.66 5.20 -3.26
C LEU A 85 4.03 3.71 -3.21
N LEU A 86 3.06 2.78 -3.28
CA LEU A 86 3.28 1.37 -2.93
C LEU A 86 4.11 0.58 -3.95
N ASP A 87 4.03 0.92 -5.23
CA ASP A 87 4.67 0.16 -6.32
C ASP A 87 5.83 0.92 -6.96
N LEU A 88 6.36 1.92 -6.27
CA LEU A 88 7.47 2.72 -6.77
C LEU A 88 8.78 1.92 -6.76
N PRO A 89 9.71 2.18 -7.71
CA PRO A 89 11.03 1.58 -7.69
C PRO A 89 11.78 1.84 -6.38
N THR A 90 12.48 0.82 -5.89
CA THR A 90 13.29 0.92 -4.66
C THR A 90 14.77 1.17 -4.93
N SER A 91 15.20 1.06 -6.19
CA SER A 91 16.57 1.34 -6.64
C SER A 91 16.58 2.11 -7.98
N PRO A 92 17.05 3.38 -8.00
CA PRO A 92 17.35 4.19 -6.82
C PRO A 92 16.08 4.40 -5.94
N PRO A 93 16.22 4.78 -4.65
CA PRO A 93 15.09 5.10 -3.80
C PRO A 93 14.16 6.13 -4.44
N SER A 94 12.85 5.93 -4.30
CA SER A 94 11.86 6.85 -4.87
C SER A 94 11.43 7.97 -3.93
N LEU A 95 11.55 7.79 -2.61
CA LEU A 95 10.97 8.71 -1.62
C LEU A 95 12.06 9.54 -0.95
N TYR A 96 12.00 10.87 -1.10
CA TYR A 96 12.89 11.81 -0.44
C TYR A 96 12.07 12.72 0.47
N LEU A 97 12.42 12.77 1.75
CA LEU A 97 11.61 13.43 2.76
C LEU A 97 12.38 14.49 3.54
N SER A 98 11.68 15.55 3.90
CA SER A 98 12.12 16.57 4.84
C SER A 98 10.97 16.92 5.78
N ILE A 99 11.29 17.23 7.04
CA ILE A 99 10.30 17.52 8.09
C ILE A 99 10.58 18.90 8.66
N SER A 100 9.54 19.72 8.81
CA SER A 100 9.60 21.01 9.50
C SER A 100 8.54 21.14 10.59
N GLY A 101 8.80 22.01 11.57
CA GLY A 101 7.94 22.23 12.72
C GLY A 101 8.63 23.07 13.78
N VAL A 102 8.04 23.15 14.97
CA VAL A 102 8.60 23.90 16.10
C VAL A 102 9.37 22.94 17.00
N SER A 103 10.68 23.20 17.19
CA SER A 103 11.54 22.38 18.06
C SER A 103 11.42 20.89 17.76
N ILE A 104 11.81 20.48 16.54
CA ILE A 104 11.62 19.12 15.97
C ILE A 104 12.27 18.04 16.84
N THR A 105 11.54 17.65 17.88
CA THR A 105 11.93 16.76 18.97
C THR A 105 10.65 16.13 19.52
N ARG A 106 10.76 15.16 20.42
CA ARG A 106 9.62 14.53 21.12
C ARG A 106 8.73 15.48 21.96
N HIS A 107 9.17 16.73 22.19
CA HIS A 107 8.43 17.73 22.98
C HIS A 107 7.99 18.94 22.14
N GLY A 108 8.27 18.93 20.83
CA GLY A 108 7.88 20.00 19.92
C GLY A 108 6.63 19.64 19.12
N SER A 109 6.61 20.10 17.87
CA SER A 109 5.58 19.77 16.90
C SER A 109 6.17 19.54 15.53
N ILE A 110 5.49 18.71 14.74
CA ILE A 110 5.69 18.62 13.30
C ILE A 110 4.53 19.38 12.65
N SER A 111 4.85 20.28 11.74
CA SER A 111 3.85 21.07 11.01
C SER A 111 3.74 20.64 9.56
N LEU A 112 4.85 20.23 8.94
CA LEU A 112 4.88 19.91 7.51
C LEU A 112 5.86 18.76 7.23
N ILE A 113 5.46 17.87 6.34
CA ILE A 113 6.37 16.92 5.68
C ILE A 113 6.42 17.28 4.20
N GLN A 114 7.62 17.44 3.67
CA GLN A 114 7.85 17.59 2.23
C GLN A 114 8.28 16.24 1.69
N LEU A 115 7.56 15.72 0.71
CA LEU A 115 7.84 14.45 0.05
C LEU A 115 8.09 14.69 -1.44
N LEU A 116 9.32 14.46 -1.89
CA LEU A 116 9.63 14.35 -3.31
C LEU A 116 9.53 12.87 -3.73
N VAL A 117 8.71 12.62 -4.75
CA VAL A 117 8.59 11.32 -5.43
C VAL A 117 9.45 11.38 -6.69
N LEU A 118 10.65 10.79 -6.63
CA LEU A 118 11.68 10.95 -7.66
C LEU A 118 11.24 10.48 -9.06
N PRO A 119 10.57 9.33 -9.26
CA PRO A 119 10.19 8.87 -10.60
C PRO A 119 9.24 9.81 -11.34
N THR A 120 8.38 10.51 -10.61
CA THR A 120 7.42 11.48 -11.18
C THR A 120 7.92 12.91 -11.09
N ASN A 121 9.00 13.16 -10.32
CA ASN A 121 9.52 14.47 -9.99
C ASN A 121 8.46 15.41 -9.37
N LEU A 122 7.50 14.84 -8.64
CA LEU A 122 6.45 15.60 -7.96
C LEU A 122 6.79 15.78 -6.48
N THR A 123 6.50 16.98 -5.97
CA THR A 123 6.66 17.31 -4.55
C THR A 123 5.30 17.47 -3.90
N TYR A 124 5.11 16.81 -2.75
CA TYR A 124 3.92 16.91 -1.93
C TYR A 124 4.25 17.61 -0.61
N LEU A 125 3.45 18.60 -0.24
CA LEU A 125 3.51 19.31 1.02
C LEU A 125 2.39 18.79 1.92
N ILE A 126 2.74 17.86 2.80
CA ILE A 126 1.79 17.20 3.68
C ILE A 126 1.62 18.03 4.95
N ASP A 127 0.45 18.61 5.14
CA ASP A 127 0.09 19.48 6.27
C ASP A 127 -0.22 18.65 7.53
N ILE A 128 0.82 18.32 8.27
CA ILE A 128 0.73 17.61 9.55
C ILE A 128 0.07 18.48 10.63
N HIS A 129 0.18 19.80 10.54
CA HIS A 129 -0.45 20.71 11.49
C HIS A 129 -1.98 20.59 11.44
N THR A 130 -2.54 20.54 10.24
CA THR A 130 -3.99 20.38 10.02
C THR A 130 -4.41 18.92 10.25
N LEU A 131 -3.71 17.97 9.66
CA LEU A 131 -4.12 16.56 9.63
C LEU A 131 -3.85 15.80 10.94
N ARG A 132 -2.87 16.23 11.74
CA ARG A 132 -2.46 15.55 12.98
C ARG A 132 -2.19 14.06 12.74
N ALA A 133 -2.65 13.19 13.63
CA ALA A 133 -2.48 11.74 13.52
C ALA A 133 -3.09 11.16 12.24
N SER A 134 -4.15 11.76 11.70
CA SER A 134 -4.81 11.29 10.48
C SER A 134 -3.91 11.34 9.24
N ALA A 135 -2.86 12.18 9.24
CA ALA A 135 -1.84 12.16 8.19
C ALA A 135 -1.12 10.82 8.06
N PHE A 136 -1.06 10.07 9.16
CA PHE A 136 -0.28 8.83 9.27
C PHE A 136 -1.17 7.60 9.34
N THR A 137 -2.36 7.72 9.93
CA THR A 137 -3.25 6.58 10.22
C THR A 137 -4.37 6.38 9.19
N THR A 138 -4.65 7.36 8.33
CA THR A 138 -5.68 7.20 7.29
C THR A 138 -5.24 6.15 6.28
N ALA A 139 -6.08 5.14 6.07
CA ALA A 139 -5.84 4.10 5.08
C ALA A 139 -6.24 4.57 3.69
N GLY A 140 -5.39 4.27 2.70
CA GLY A 140 -5.74 4.38 1.29
C GLY A 140 -6.68 3.25 0.84
N PRO A 141 -7.20 3.34 -0.39
CA PRO A 141 -8.03 2.29 -0.99
C PRO A 141 -7.44 0.88 -0.92
N ARG A 142 -6.11 0.73 -0.96
CA ARG A 142 -5.42 -0.57 -0.81
C ARG A 142 -5.15 -0.99 0.64
N GLY A 143 -5.71 -0.27 1.62
CA GLY A 143 -5.63 -0.59 3.05
C GLY A 143 -4.28 -0.26 3.70
N ARG A 144 -3.34 0.35 2.98
CA ARG A 144 -2.07 0.82 3.53
C ARG A 144 -2.21 2.24 4.05
N THR A 145 -1.42 2.58 5.06
CA THR A 145 -1.36 3.93 5.63
C THR A 145 0.02 4.54 5.37
N PHE A 146 0.13 5.88 5.43
CA PHE A 146 1.44 6.52 5.30
C PHE A 146 2.40 6.09 6.40
N GLN A 147 1.91 5.87 7.64
CA GLN A 147 2.68 5.23 8.71
C GLN A 147 3.26 3.89 8.25
N SER A 148 2.42 2.99 7.71
CA SER A 148 2.87 1.67 7.28
C SER A 148 3.94 1.71 6.19
N ILE A 149 4.04 2.80 5.42
CA ILE A 149 5.12 3.01 4.43
C ILE A 149 6.39 3.49 5.12
N LEU A 150 6.27 4.43 6.07
CA LEU A 150 7.39 4.97 6.85
C LEU A 150 8.07 3.88 7.70
N GLU A 151 7.30 2.90 8.20
CA GLU A 151 7.78 1.78 9.03
C GLU A 151 8.21 0.55 8.21
N ASP A 152 8.01 0.53 6.89
CA ASP A 152 8.37 -0.60 6.03
C ASP A 152 9.87 -0.59 5.68
N PRO A 153 10.67 -1.60 6.07
CA PRO A 153 12.08 -1.67 5.71
C PRO A 153 12.32 -1.95 4.22
N ALA A 154 11.33 -2.50 3.50
CA ALA A 154 11.43 -2.82 2.08
C ALA A 154 11.21 -1.59 1.18
N ILE A 155 10.65 -0.50 1.72
CA ILE A 155 10.47 0.77 1.02
C ILE A 155 11.55 1.73 1.50
N PRO A 156 12.57 2.06 0.68
CA PRO A 156 13.62 2.98 1.09
C PRO A 156 13.13 4.42 1.14
N LYS A 157 13.44 5.12 2.25
CA LYS A 157 13.19 6.56 2.41
C LYS A 157 14.51 7.29 2.58
N VAL A 158 14.70 8.35 1.82
CA VAL A 158 15.91 9.17 1.86
C VAL A 158 15.65 10.41 2.70
N PHE A 159 16.55 10.66 3.67
CA PHE A 159 16.56 11.85 4.50
C PHE A 159 17.96 12.46 4.51
N PHE A 160 18.05 13.73 4.87
CA PHE A 160 19.31 14.34 5.30
C PHE A 160 19.20 14.60 6.80
N ASP A 161 20.11 14.01 7.59
CA ASP A 161 20.12 14.15 9.05
C ASP A 161 18.79 13.72 9.72
N ILE A 162 18.58 12.40 9.82
CA ILE A 162 17.32 11.83 10.33
C ILE A 162 17.15 11.92 11.85
N ARG A 163 18.16 12.35 12.60
CA ARG A 163 18.20 12.23 14.07
C ARG A 163 17.03 12.93 14.76
N ALA A 164 16.81 14.20 14.44
CA ALA A 164 15.72 14.99 15.00
C ALA A 164 14.34 14.57 14.43
N PRO A 165 14.15 14.43 13.10
CA PRO A 165 12.92 13.89 12.52
C PRO A 165 12.48 12.54 13.10
N SER A 166 13.39 11.58 13.27
CA SER A 166 13.09 10.27 13.85
C SER A 166 12.61 10.38 15.30
N SER A 167 13.29 11.17 16.13
CA SER A 167 12.89 11.43 17.52
C SER A 167 11.51 12.08 17.62
N ALA A 168 11.21 13.05 16.74
CA ALA A 168 9.92 13.72 16.68
C ALA A 168 8.80 12.77 16.23
N LEU A 169 8.99 12.01 15.15
CA LEU A 169 8.00 11.07 14.64
C LEU A 169 7.68 9.97 15.67
N HIS A 170 8.70 9.39 16.28
CA HIS A 170 8.51 8.37 17.32
C HIS A 170 7.85 8.97 18.57
N GLY A 171 8.33 10.10 19.06
CA GLY A 171 7.84 10.72 20.29
C GLY A 171 6.42 11.29 20.20
N LEU A 172 6.05 11.84 19.05
CA LEU A 172 4.76 12.52 18.86
C LEU A 172 3.68 11.62 18.23
N PHE A 173 4.07 10.62 17.43
CA PHE A 173 3.14 9.80 16.64
C PHE A 173 3.37 8.29 16.78
N ALA A 174 4.32 7.84 17.62
CA ALA A 174 4.68 6.44 17.79
C ALA A 174 5.13 5.74 16.48
N ILE A 175 5.68 6.50 15.54
CA ILE A 175 6.15 5.99 14.24
C ILE A 175 7.61 5.55 14.36
N SER A 176 7.86 4.28 14.06
CA SER A 176 9.20 3.67 14.07
C SER A 176 9.77 3.56 12.67
N LEU A 177 10.47 4.60 12.22
CA LEU A 177 11.07 4.63 10.89
C LEU A 177 11.97 3.42 10.60
N ALA A 178 11.78 2.81 9.43
CA ALA A 178 12.63 1.74 8.90
C ALA A 178 13.05 2.05 7.45
N GLY A 179 14.05 1.33 6.92
CA GLY A 179 14.48 1.50 5.52
C GLY A 179 15.06 2.89 5.21
N ILE A 180 15.76 3.51 6.17
CA ILE A 180 16.27 4.88 6.02
C ILE A 180 17.63 4.89 5.34
N HIS A 181 17.75 5.71 4.29
CA HIS A 181 19.01 6.14 3.71
C HIS A 181 19.30 7.58 4.15
N ASP A 182 20.27 7.77 5.05
CA ASP A 182 20.67 9.10 5.50
C ASP A 182 21.80 9.65 4.61
N LEU A 183 21.47 10.62 3.78
CA LEU A 183 22.39 11.29 2.86
C LEU A 183 23.59 11.91 3.57
N GLN A 184 23.42 12.39 4.81
CA GLN A 184 24.53 12.94 5.58
C GLN A 184 25.53 11.84 5.95
N LEU A 185 25.06 10.65 6.34
CA LEU A 185 25.95 9.53 6.66
C LEU A 185 26.59 8.94 5.41
N MET A 186 25.83 8.86 4.31
CA MET A 186 26.36 8.44 3.02
C MET A 186 27.47 9.38 2.54
N GLU A 187 27.25 10.70 2.59
CA GLU A 187 28.27 11.70 2.27
C GLU A 187 29.48 11.58 3.20
N LEU A 188 29.26 11.46 4.51
CA LEU A 188 30.32 11.29 5.51
C LEU A 188 31.23 10.08 5.16
N ALA A 189 30.62 8.98 4.70
CA ALA A 189 31.35 7.78 4.30
C ALA A 189 32.30 8.03 3.11
N THR A 190 31.92 8.90 2.16
CA THR A 190 32.74 9.26 0.99
C THR A 190 33.95 10.13 1.34
N ARG A 191 33.97 10.82 2.49
CA ARG A 191 35.08 11.70 2.88
C ARG A 191 36.38 10.91 3.06
N ARG A 192 37.47 11.35 2.42
CA ARG A 192 38.76 10.64 2.46
C ARG A 192 39.61 10.94 3.70
N ARG A 193 39.48 12.15 4.28
CA ARG A 193 40.32 12.57 5.42
C ARG A 193 39.70 12.11 6.74
N PRO A 194 40.42 11.38 7.61
CA PRO A 194 39.86 10.93 8.90
C PRO A 194 39.33 12.08 9.77
N ARG A 195 40.02 13.22 9.79
CA ARG A 195 39.62 14.40 10.56
C ARG A 195 38.28 14.99 10.12
N SER A 196 37.89 14.84 8.85
CA SER A 196 36.60 15.36 8.35
C SER A 196 35.41 14.45 8.69
N LYS A 197 35.63 13.31 9.34
CA LYS A 197 34.56 12.40 9.80
C LYS A 197 34.19 12.61 11.28
N LYS A 198 34.88 13.53 11.96
CA LYS A 198 34.77 13.69 13.42
C LYS A 198 33.43 14.30 13.87
N PHE A 199 32.81 15.11 13.01
CA PHE A 199 31.59 15.84 13.34
C PHE A 199 30.58 15.75 12.19
N LEU A 200 29.31 15.65 12.57
CA LEU A 200 28.16 15.80 11.68
C LEU A 200 27.55 17.18 11.90
N HIS A 201 27.16 17.86 10.83
CA HIS A 201 26.48 19.15 10.93
C HIS A 201 24.98 18.92 11.09
N GLY A 202 24.34 19.60 12.03
CA GLY A 202 22.87 19.59 12.08
C GLY A 202 22.27 20.35 10.91
N ILE A 203 20.98 20.14 10.63
CA ILE A 203 20.19 21.10 9.84
C ILE A 203 20.05 22.44 10.61
N ALA A 204 19.97 22.41 11.94
CA ALA A 204 19.99 23.61 12.77
C ALA A 204 21.39 24.21 12.82
N ARG A 205 21.48 25.52 12.59
CA ARG A 205 22.72 26.28 12.52
C ARG A 205 23.22 26.68 13.90
#